data_AF-A0A0P0MHN4-F1
#
_entry.id   AF-A0A0P0MHN4-F1
#
_cell.length_a   1.000
_cell.length_b   1.000
_cell.length_c   1.000
_cell.angle_alpha   90.00
_cell.angle_beta   90.00
_cell.angle_gamma   90.00
#
_symmetry.space_group_name_H-M   'P 1'
#
loop_
_entity.id
_entity.type
_entity.pdbx_description
1 polymer ?
#
loop_
_entity_poly.entity_id
_entity_poly.type
_entity_poly.pdbx_seq_one_letter_code
_entity_poly.pdbx_strand_id
1 'polypeptide(L)'
;MKTRSTLTLIASCLTLLSASAVFAQAADPAVKKSEAGICHDKSSTSYGTTKKFEAFPNMEACLKSGGRAPANAAVAEVVVKKSDSGICHDKSSASYEKTQKFTPFKSLDECVKSGGTLPKK
;
A
#
# COMPACT_ATOMS: atom_id res chain seq x y z
N MET A 1 -3.14 60.79 55.98
CA MET A 1 -4.58 60.48 56.05
C MET A 1 -4.93 59.45 54.98
N LYS A 2 -5.62 58.37 55.38
CA LYS A 2 -6.20 57.31 54.53
C LYS A 2 -7.19 57.93 53.54
N THR A 3 -7.32 57.41 52.31
CA THR A 3 -8.45 56.59 51.78
C THR A 3 -8.48 56.79 50.25
N ARG A 4 -8.89 55.91 49.33
CA ARG A 4 -9.65 54.64 49.33
C ARG A 4 -9.43 53.92 47.99
N SER A 5 -9.47 52.60 48.06
CA SER A 5 -9.47 51.62 46.98
C SER A 5 -10.82 51.60 46.23
N THR A 6 -10.82 51.44 44.91
CA THR A 6 -11.93 50.80 44.17
C THR A 6 -11.36 49.87 43.10
N LEU A 7 -11.28 48.61 43.50
CA LEU A 7 -11.28 47.40 42.70
C LEU A 7 -12.48 47.40 41.72
N THR A 8 -12.24 47.35 40.41
CA THR A 8 -13.26 46.95 39.41
C THR A 8 -12.94 45.57 38.87
N LEU A 9 -13.93 44.68 39.01
CA LEU A 9 -13.93 43.27 38.68
C LEU A 9 -13.81 42.98 37.17
N ILE A 10 -12.99 41.97 36.85
CA ILE A 10 -13.29 40.76 36.05
C ILE A 10 -14.58 40.76 35.21
N ALA A 11 -14.47 40.50 33.89
CA ALA A 11 -15.26 39.53 33.09
C ALA A 11 -15.71 40.01 31.69
N SER A 12 -15.02 39.52 30.65
CA SER A 12 -15.56 39.16 29.32
C SER A 12 -14.38 38.55 28.55
N CYS A 13 -14.07 37.26 28.70
CA CYS A 13 -14.83 36.09 28.27
C CYS A 13 -15.15 36.10 26.76
N LEU A 14 -14.43 35.22 26.07
CA LEU A 14 -14.73 34.59 24.78
C LEU A 14 -14.36 35.34 23.48
N THR A 15 -13.05 35.49 23.26
CA THR A 15 -12.48 35.28 21.92
C THR A 15 -12.51 33.79 21.60
N LEU A 16 -13.50 33.31 20.83
CA LEU A 16 -13.46 32.01 20.17
C LEU A 16 -13.84 32.19 18.70
N LEU A 17 -12.92 32.78 17.94
CA LEU A 17 -12.90 32.69 16.49
C LEU A 17 -12.14 31.43 16.10
N SER A 18 -12.73 30.67 15.18
CA SER A 18 -12.09 29.66 14.31
C SER A 18 -11.47 28.42 14.97
N ALA A 19 -12.13 27.28 14.79
CA ALA A 19 -11.82 26.42 13.66
C ALA A 19 -12.81 25.24 13.68
N SER A 20 -13.72 25.21 12.71
CA SER A 20 -14.45 24.01 12.38
C SER A 20 -13.42 22.94 12.01
N ALA A 21 -13.10 22.05 12.93
CA ALA A 21 -12.35 20.84 12.63
C ALA A 21 -13.28 20.00 11.74
N VAL A 22 -13.16 20.21 10.43
CA VAL A 22 -13.62 19.27 9.43
C VAL A 22 -12.84 18.00 9.72
N PHE A 23 -13.45 17.08 10.46
CA PHE A 23 -13.03 15.69 10.46
C PHE A 23 -13.24 15.21 9.03
N ALA A 24 -12.21 15.41 8.21
CA ALA A 24 -12.10 14.76 6.92
C ALA A 24 -12.20 13.27 7.23
N GLN A 25 -13.36 12.69 6.90
CA GLN A 25 -13.57 11.26 6.95
C GLN A 25 -12.54 10.67 6.01
N ALA A 26 -11.40 10.27 6.57
CA ALA A 26 -10.27 9.78 5.81
C ALA A 26 -10.78 8.56 5.05
N ALA A 27 -11.00 8.74 3.75
CA ALA A 27 -11.22 7.63 2.85
C ALA A 27 -10.08 6.64 3.12
N ASP A 28 -10.44 5.39 3.43
CA ASP A 28 -9.44 4.37 3.74
C ASP A 28 -8.42 4.34 2.59
N PRO A 29 -7.13 4.59 2.87
CA PRO A 29 -6.16 4.91 1.85
C PRO A 29 -6.09 3.82 0.80
N ALA A 30 -5.81 4.13 -0.46
CA ALA A 30 -5.75 3.07 -1.47
C ALA A 30 -4.56 2.12 -1.19
N VAL A 31 -3.47 2.67 -0.64
CA VAL A 31 -2.22 1.95 -0.36
C VAL A 31 -1.64 2.34 0.99
N LYS A 32 -1.09 1.35 1.70
CA LYS A 32 -0.42 1.46 3.00
C LYS A 32 1.03 1.02 2.85
N LYS A 33 1.99 1.88 3.14
CA LYS A 33 3.41 1.52 3.22
C LYS A 33 3.72 1.05 4.63
N SER A 34 4.15 -0.20 4.79
CA SER A 34 4.58 -0.73 6.09
C SER A 34 5.92 -0.12 6.53
N GLU A 35 6.29 -0.28 7.80
CA GLU A 35 7.61 0.12 8.33
C GLU A 35 8.77 -0.58 7.59
N ALA A 36 8.53 -1.76 7.01
CA ALA A 36 9.50 -2.45 6.15
C ALA A 36 9.66 -1.82 4.75
N GLY A 37 8.96 -0.70 4.50
CA GLY A 37 8.94 0.02 3.23
C GLY A 37 8.11 -0.66 2.14
N ILE A 38 7.20 -1.59 2.47
CA ILE A 38 6.44 -2.34 1.47
C ILE A 38 5.06 -1.70 1.27
N CYS A 39 4.69 -1.42 0.02
CA CYS A 39 3.43 -0.82 -0.39
C CYS A 39 2.31 -1.86 -0.52
N HIS A 40 1.37 -1.89 0.42
CA HIS A 40 0.23 -2.80 0.42
C HIS A 40 -1.01 -2.07 -0.08
N ASP A 41 -1.63 -2.53 -1.16
CA ASP A 41 -2.94 -2.07 -1.59
C ASP A 41 -4.04 -2.96 -1.00
N LYS A 42 -5.31 -2.58 -1.20
CA LYS A 42 -6.49 -3.32 -0.70
C LYS A 42 -6.57 -4.76 -1.21
N SER A 43 -5.91 -5.10 -2.32
CA SER A 43 -5.87 -6.47 -2.83
C SER A 43 -4.89 -7.37 -2.05
N SER A 44 -3.94 -6.77 -1.30
CA SER A 44 -2.99 -7.54 -0.50
C SER A 44 -3.59 -8.01 0.82
N THR A 45 -3.32 -9.27 1.19
CA THR A 45 -3.75 -9.86 2.47
C THR A 45 -3.17 -9.13 3.69
N SER A 46 -2.03 -8.45 3.53
CA SER A 46 -1.38 -7.67 4.59
C SER A 46 -1.94 -6.26 4.77
N TYR A 47 -2.86 -5.81 3.92
CA TYR A 47 -3.44 -4.46 3.99
C TYR A 47 -4.20 -4.20 5.30
N GLY A 48 -5.01 -5.17 5.75
CA GLY A 48 -5.81 -5.04 6.96
C GLY A 48 -5.01 -5.25 8.27
N THR A 49 -3.90 -5.97 8.18
CA THR A 49 -3.06 -6.34 9.32
C THR A 49 -1.98 -5.30 9.61
N THR A 50 -1.54 -4.55 8.60
CA THR A 50 -0.57 -3.47 8.78
C THR A 50 -1.21 -2.33 9.55
N LYS A 51 -0.89 -2.21 10.85
CA LYS A 51 -1.39 -1.14 11.74
C LYS A 51 -0.50 0.10 11.77
N LYS A 52 0.80 -0.10 11.58
CA LYS A 52 1.79 0.97 11.43
C LYS A 52 2.09 1.15 9.95
N PHE A 53 1.53 2.18 9.36
CA PHE A 53 1.71 2.47 7.95
C PHE A 53 1.71 3.96 7.65
N GLU A 54 2.35 4.29 6.54
CA GLU A 54 2.18 5.57 5.86
C GLU A 54 1.14 5.40 4.74
N ALA A 55 0.16 6.29 4.70
CA ALA A 55 -0.99 6.21 3.80
C ALA A 55 -0.69 6.90 2.45
N PHE A 56 -0.97 6.22 1.35
CA PHE A 56 -0.78 6.74 0.00
C PHE A 56 -2.07 6.67 -0.83
N PRO A 57 -2.28 7.62 -1.76
CA PRO A 57 -3.47 7.66 -2.61
C PRO A 57 -3.47 6.58 -3.69
N ASN A 58 -2.31 6.01 -4.04
CA ASN A 58 -2.15 4.92 -5.00
C ASN A 58 -0.76 4.28 -4.88
N MET A 59 -0.53 3.22 -5.65
CA MET A 59 0.72 2.45 -5.64
C MET A 59 1.90 3.27 -6.17
N GLU A 60 1.73 4.00 -7.27
CA GLU A 60 2.77 4.88 -7.81
C GLU A 60 3.28 5.91 -6.80
N ALA A 61 2.38 6.55 -6.04
CA ALA A 61 2.75 7.52 -5.01
C ALA A 61 3.56 6.86 -3.89
N CYS A 62 3.20 5.64 -3.51
CA CYS A 62 3.94 4.86 -2.50
C CYS A 62 5.33 4.44 -3.01
N LEU A 63 5.45 4.05 -4.28
CA LEU A 63 6.74 3.71 -4.89
C LEU A 63 7.65 4.95 -5.00
N LYS A 64 7.07 6.10 -5.37
CA LYS A 64 7.80 7.38 -5.44
C LYS A 64 8.29 7.88 -4.07
N SER A 65 7.64 7.50 -2.98
CA SER A 65 8.09 7.82 -1.62
C SER A 65 9.20 6.88 -1.11
N GLY A 66 9.78 6.06 -1.99
CA GLY A 66 10.80 5.07 -1.64
C GLY A 66 10.23 3.76 -1.08
N GLY A 67 8.94 3.52 -1.25
CA GLY A 67 8.34 2.21 -1.00
C GLY A 67 8.67 1.20 -2.11
N ARG A 68 8.54 -0.08 -1.80
CA ARG A 68 8.72 -1.20 -2.73
C ARG A 68 7.45 -2.02 -2.82
N ALA A 69 7.17 -2.57 -4.01
CA ALA A 69 6.05 -3.47 -4.18
C ALA A 69 6.25 -4.76 -3.38
N PRO A 70 5.16 -5.37 -2.86
CA PRO A 70 5.20 -6.69 -2.28
C PRO A 70 5.82 -7.67 -3.28
N ALA A 71 6.61 -8.62 -2.81
CA ALA A 71 7.20 -9.66 -3.65
C ALA A 71 6.14 -10.41 -4.50
N ASN A 72 4.87 -10.38 -4.06
CA ASN A 72 3.73 -10.98 -4.75
C ASN A 72 2.81 -9.98 -5.48
N ALA A 73 3.03 -8.65 -5.37
CA ALA A 73 2.14 -7.65 -6.00
C ALA A 73 2.54 -7.30 -7.42
N ALA A 74 3.84 -7.38 -7.77
CA ALA A 74 4.30 -7.29 -9.16
C ALA A 74 3.73 -8.41 -10.07
N VAL A 75 3.03 -9.38 -9.48
CA VAL A 75 2.44 -10.54 -10.16
C VAL A 75 0.98 -10.29 -10.55
N ALA A 76 0.38 -9.15 -10.19
CA ALA A 76 -1.01 -8.83 -10.53
C ALA A 76 -1.24 -8.70 -12.05
N GLU A 77 -0.25 -8.31 -12.83
CA GLU A 77 -0.43 -7.97 -14.25
C GLU A 77 -0.06 -9.12 -15.23
N VAL A 78 -0.29 -10.38 -14.87
CA VAL A 78 -0.03 -11.56 -15.71
C VAL A 78 1.46 -11.98 -15.75
N VAL A 79 2.08 -12.17 -14.59
CA VAL A 79 3.43 -12.75 -14.56
C VAL A 79 3.34 -14.26 -14.78
N VAL A 80 3.79 -14.77 -15.92
CA VAL A 80 4.01 -16.21 -16.14
C VAL A 80 5.40 -16.57 -15.62
N LYS A 81 5.48 -17.60 -14.81
CA LYS A 81 6.72 -18.09 -14.22
C LYS A 81 7.26 -19.24 -15.04
N LYS A 82 8.40 -19.07 -15.69
CA LYS A 82 9.14 -20.19 -16.28
C LYS A 82 9.95 -20.89 -15.20
N SER A 83 9.67 -22.15 -14.94
CA SER A 83 10.47 -22.99 -14.06
C SER A 83 11.84 -23.30 -14.69
N ASP A 84 12.79 -23.74 -13.86
CA ASP A 84 14.12 -24.18 -14.31
C ASP A 84 14.04 -25.31 -15.36
N SER A 85 13.02 -26.17 -15.26
CA SER A 85 12.69 -27.20 -16.25
C SER A 85 12.15 -26.67 -17.58
N GLY A 86 12.08 -25.34 -17.74
CA GLY A 86 11.60 -24.69 -18.95
C GLY A 86 10.08 -24.70 -19.13
N ILE A 87 9.31 -24.91 -18.06
CA ILE A 87 7.84 -24.96 -18.13
C ILE A 87 7.26 -23.61 -17.70
N CYS A 88 6.36 -23.07 -18.51
CA CYS A 88 5.64 -21.83 -18.26
C CYS A 88 4.42 -22.10 -17.35
N HIS A 89 4.48 -21.60 -16.12
CA HIS A 89 3.39 -21.64 -15.16
C HIS A 89 2.70 -20.28 -15.13
N ASP A 90 1.42 -20.24 -15.48
CA ASP A 90 0.58 -19.07 -15.29
C ASP A 90 -0.15 -19.15 -13.93
N LYS A 91 -0.87 -18.08 -13.58
CA LYS A 91 -1.64 -17.99 -12.34
C LYS A 91 -2.71 -19.07 -12.17
N SER A 92 -3.18 -19.69 -13.26
CA SER A 92 -4.14 -20.79 -13.18
C SER A 92 -3.50 -22.11 -12.77
N SER A 93 -2.17 -22.23 -12.84
CA SER A 93 -1.46 -23.47 -12.51
C SER A 93 -1.18 -23.60 -11.01
N ALA A 94 -1.47 -24.77 -10.43
CA ALA A 94 -1.23 -25.07 -9.01
C ALA A 94 0.26 -25.03 -8.62
N SER A 95 1.16 -25.12 -9.60
CA SER A 95 2.61 -25.04 -9.40
C SER A 95 3.13 -23.60 -9.37
N TYR A 96 2.32 -22.62 -9.79
CA TYR A 96 2.69 -21.21 -9.86
C TYR A 96 3.25 -20.65 -8.54
N GLU A 97 2.62 -21.00 -7.43
CA GLU A 97 3.02 -20.53 -6.10
C GLU A 97 4.18 -21.35 -5.53
N LYS A 98 4.32 -22.61 -5.97
CA LYS A 98 5.34 -23.55 -5.48
C LYS A 98 6.69 -23.33 -6.13
N THR A 99 6.71 -22.84 -7.37
CA THR A 99 7.96 -22.53 -8.07
C THR A 99 8.59 -21.26 -7.49
N GLN A 100 9.65 -21.45 -6.70
CA GLN A 100 10.45 -20.36 -6.15
C GLN A 100 11.63 -19.95 -7.04
N LYS A 101 12.16 -20.88 -7.84
CA LYS A 101 13.19 -20.62 -8.85
C LYS A 101 12.51 -20.49 -10.20
N PHE A 102 12.25 -19.25 -10.60
CA PHE A 102 11.58 -18.98 -11.86
C PHE A 102 12.06 -17.70 -12.53
N THR A 103 11.89 -17.66 -13.85
CA THR A 103 12.01 -16.42 -14.62
C THR A 103 10.62 -15.84 -14.84
N PRO A 104 10.33 -14.61 -14.37
CA PRO A 104 9.04 -13.95 -14.60
C PRO A 104 8.96 -13.42 -16.04
N PHE A 105 7.82 -13.65 -16.69
CA PHE A 105 7.45 -13.13 -18.02
C PHE A 105 6.14 -12.37 -17.93
N LYS A 106 5.89 -11.36 -18.77
CA LYS A 106 4.62 -10.61 -18.74
C LYS A 106 3.44 -11.35 -19.36
N SER A 107 3.69 -12.48 -20.02
CA SER A 107 2.65 -13.30 -20.66
C SER A 107 3.12 -14.71 -20.95
N LEU A 108 2.18 -15.61 -21.24
CA LEU A 108 2.48 -16.98 -21.69
C LEU A 108 3.22 -16.94 -23.02
N ASP A 109 2.84 -16.05 -23.93
CA ASP A 109 3.48 -15.83 -25.22
C ASP A 109 4.96 -15.46 -25.10
N GLU A 110 5.31 -14.51 -24.23
CA GLU A 110 6.72 -14.16 -23.98
C GLU A 110 7.49 -15.33 -23.38
N CYS A 111 6.87 -16.08 -22.47
CA CYS A 111 7.49 -17.26 -21.89
C CYS A 111 7.76 -18.35 -22.94
N VAL A 112 6.81 -18.63 -23.83
CA VAL A 112 6.99 -19.61 -24.92
C VAL A 112 8.06 -19.14 -25.92
N LYS A 113 8.07 -17.86 -26.28
CA LYS A 113 9.11 -17.27 -27.15
C LYS A 113 10.51 -17.34 -26.56
N SER A 114 10.64 -17.33 -25.23
CA SER A 114 11.92 -17.53 -24.52
C SER A 114 12.41 -18.99 -24.52
N GLY A 115 11.72 -19.90 -25.24
CA GLY A 115 11.98 -21.34 -25.20
C GLY A 115 11.33 -22.02 -24.00
N GLY A 116 10.18 -21.52 -23.54
CA GLY A 116 9.36 -22.15 -22.52
C GLY A 116 8.29 -23.06 -23.13
N THR A 117 7.85 -24.07 -22.38
CA THR A 117 6.81 -25.02 -22.81
C THR A 117 5.61 -24.95 -21.89
N LEU A 118 4.39 -25.14 -22.42
CA LEU A 118 3.20 -25.17 -21.56
C LEU A 118 3.18 -26.44 -20.69
N PRO A 119 2.58 -26.39 -19.48
CA PRO A 119 2.44 -27.56 -18.63
C PRO A 119 1.58 -28.60 -19.35
N LYS A 120 2.06 -29.84 -19.46
CA LYS A 120 1.19 -30.96 -19.84
C LYS A 120 0.21 -31.22 -18.69
N LYS A 121 -1.08 -31.38 -19.04
CA LYS A 121 -2.15 -31.80 -18.11
C LYS A 121 -1.78 -33.10 -17.39
#